data_AF-A0A4R6YI36-F1
#
_entry.id   AF-A0A4R6YI36-F1
#
_cell.length_a   1.000
_cell.length_b   1.000
_cell.length_c   1.000
_cell.angle_alpha   90.00
_cell.angle_beta   90.00
_cell.angle_gamma   90.00
#
_symmetry.space_group_name_H-M   'P 1'
#
loop_
_entity.id
_entity.type
_entity.pdbx_description
1 polymer ?
#
loop_
_entity_poly.entity_id
_entity_poly.type
_entity_poly.pdbx_seq_one_letter_code
_entity_poly.pdbx_strand_id
1 'polypeptide(L)'
;MSQPSFYPLAGDNSETQPVLFALALDNPQQRNALLDEAMARLNAATAMSDALVTAQIEPHGARTHAPFAEAIAILSRDAAQLMQIARGVVG
;
A
#
# COMPACT_ATOMS: atom_id res chain seq x y z
N MET A 1 -18.34 26.31 2.77
CA MET A 1 -17.06 25.91 2.14
C MET A 1 -16.14 25.46 3.28
N SER A 2 -16.02 24.15 3.50
CA SER A 2 -15.25 23.60 4.62
C SER A 2 -13.81 23.37 4.18
N GLN A 3 -12.86 24.08 4.78
CA GLN A 3 -11.42 23.88 4.55
C GLN A 3 -10.97 22.55 5.17
N PRO A 4 -10.10 21.76 4.51
CA PRO A 4 -9.41 20.68 5.16
C PRO A 4 -8.37 21.27 6.13
N SER A 5 -8.56 21.07 7.42
CA SER A 5 -7.63 21.48 8.47
C SER A 5 -6.42 20.57 8.44
N PHE A 6 -5.32 21.03 7.84
CA PHE A 6 -4.01 20.38 7.90
C PHE A 6 -3.30 20.78 9.21
N TYR A 7 -2.87 19.81 10.01
CA TYR A 7 -1.99 20.06 11.16
C TYR A 7 -0.63 19.37 10.93
N PRO A 8 0.47 20.12 10.78
CA PRO A 8 1.81 19.54 10.61
C PRO A 8 2.33 19.04 11.98
N LEU A 9 2.84 17.81 12.02
CA LEU A 9 3.54 17.28 13.19
C LEU A 9 4.99 17.80 13.24
N ALA A 10 5.39 18.17 14.44
CA ALA A 10 6.72 18.64 14.76
C ALA A 10 7.73 17.49 14.74
N GLY A 11 8.95 17.70 14.25
CA GLY A 11 10.05 16.82 14.61
C GLY A 11 11.42 17.49 14.71
N ASP A 12 12.43 16.68 15.01
CA ASP A 12 13.73 17.16 15.46
C ASP A 12 14.76 17.35 14.34
N ASN A 13 14.53 18.30 13.43
CA ASN A 13 15.60 19.21 13.01
C ASN A 13 15.23 20.60 13.54
N SER A 14 16.16 21.36 14.11
CA SER A 14 15.89 22.75 14.56
C SER A 14 15.49 23.70 13.42
N GLU A 15 15.47 23.24 12.16
CA GLU A 15 14.96 23.96 10.99
C GLU A 15 14.01 23.14 10.10
N THR A 16 13.67 21.91 10.45
CA THR A 16 12.66 21.13 9.70
C THR A 16 12.05 20.10 10.60
N GLN A 17 10.81 20.33 10.96
CA GLN A 17 10.07 19.43 11.81
C GLN A 17 9.64 18.16 11.05
N PRO A 18 10.10 16.93 11.42
CA PRO A 18 9.49 15.67 10.98
C PRO A 18 7.98 15.65 11.19
N VAL A 19 7.26 15.95 10.12
CA VAL A 19 5.84 15.72 10.01
C VAL A 19 5.63 14.22 9.84
N LEU A 20 5.43 13.52 10.96
CA LEU A 20 4.76 12.22 10.92
C LEU A 20 3.32 12.49 10.42
N PHE A 21 2.96 12.04 9.24
CA PHE A 21 1.56 12.09 8.80
C PHE A 21 0.83 10.93 9.48
N ALA A 22 0.31 11.17 10.68
CA ALA A 22 -0.62 10.22 11.31
C ALA A 22 -1.89 10.17 10.45
N LEU A 23 -2.14 9.02 9.82
CA LEU A 23 -3.37 8.79 9.08
C LEU A 23 -4.53 8.65 10.08
N ALA A 24 -5.19 9.75 10.39
CA ALA A 24 -6.41 9.74 11.17
C ALA A 24 -7.58 9.29 10.28
N LEU A 25 -8.05 8.05 10.47
CA LEU A 25 -9.21 7.49 9.78
C LEU A 25 -10.51 7.90 10.47
N ASP A 26 -10.70 9.21 10.64
CA ASP A 26 -11.79 9.76 11.43
C ASP A 26 -13.15 9.68 10.70
N ASN A 27 -13.15 9.36 9.40
CA ASN A 27 -14.34 9.26 8.58
C ASN A 27 -14.47 7.88 7.89
N PRO A 28 -15.68 7.24 7.92
CA PRO A 28 -15.99 6.05 7.13
C PRO A 28 -15.57 6.11 5.66
N GLN A 29 -15.62 7.27 5.01
CA GLN A 29 -15.22 7.44 3.62
C GLN A 29 -13.71 7.19 3.40
N GLN A 30 -12.86 7.63 4.32
CA GLN A 30 -11.41 7.41 4.24
C GLN A 30 -11.08 5.94 4.46
N ARG A 31 -11.80 5.28 5.38
CA ARG A 31 -11.67 3.84 5.61
C ARG A 31 -12.06 3.03 4.37
N ASN A 32 -13.17 3.39 3.73
CA ASN A 32 -13.60 2.74 2.49
C ASN A 32 -12.56 2.95 1.38
N ALA A 33 -12.02 4.17 1.24
CA ALA A 33 -10.96 4.43 0.28
C ALA A 33 -9.71 3.56 0.51
N LEU A 34 -9.32 3.31 1.77
CA LEU A 34 -8.22 2.38 2.07
C LEU A 34 -8.57 0.92 1.72
N LEU A 35 -9.81 0.49 1.94
CA LEU A 35 -10.25 -0.86 1.61
C LEU A 35 -10.30 -1.06 0.10
N ASP A 36 -10.79 -0.07 -0.65
CA ASP A 36 -10.79 -0.07 -2.11
C ASP A 36 -9.36 -0.17 -2.66
N GLU A 37 -8.44 0.59 -2.08
CA GLU A 37 -7.03 0.64 -2.44
C GLU A 37 -6.27 -0.65 -2.04
N ALA A 38 -6.68 -1.29 -0.94
CA ALA A 38 -6.20 -2.63 -0.57
C ALA A 38 -6.70 -3.69 -1.57
N MET A 39 -7.97 -3.63 -1.97
CA MET A 39 -8.54 -4.51 -2.98
C MET A 39 -7.85 -4.34 -4.34
N ALA A 40 -7.55 -3.10 -4.74
CA ALA A 40 -6.82 -2.81 -5.97
C ALA A 40 -5.45 -3.50 -5.99
N ARG A 41 -4.71 -3.46 -4.87
CA ARG A 41 -3.42 -4.16 -4.74
C ARG A 41 -3.54 -5.68 -4.79
N LEU A 42 -4.55 -6.26 -4.14
CA LEU A 42 -4.81 -7.70 -4.22
C LEU A 42 -5.16 -8.12 -5.65
N ASN A 43 -5.99 -7.35 -6.35
CA ASN A 43 -6.33 -7.62 -7.74
C ASN A 43 -5.09 -7.55 -8.64
N ALA A 44 -4.21 -6.57 -8.42
CA ALA A 44 -2.94 -6.47 -9.15
C ALA A 44 -2.02 -7.67 -8.86
N ALA A 45 -1.88 -8.07 -7.59
CA ALA A 45 -1.08 -9.23 -7.20
C ALA A 45 -1.60 -10.53 -7.83
N THR A 46 -2.93 -10.74 -7.82
CA THR A 46 -3.58 -11.89 -8.46
C THR A 46 -3.37 -11.86 -9.97
N ALA A 47 -3.59 -10.73 -10.63
CA ALA A 47 -3.37 -10.61 -12.07
C ALA A 47 -1.91 -10.88 -12.47
N MET A 48 -0.94 -10.44 -11.66
CA MET A 48 0.48 -10.73 -11.88
C MET A 48 0.80 -12.21 -11.65
N SER A 49 0.21 -12.83 -10.62
CA SER A 49 0.33 -14.27 -10.37
C SER A 49 -0.25 -15.08 -11.53
N ASP A 50 -1.44 -14.73 -12.00
CA ASP A 50 -2.09 -15.37 -13.14
C ASP A 50 -1.28 -15.19 -14.41
N ALA A 51 -0.70 -13.99 -14.64
CA ALA A 51 0.19 -13.75 -15.76
C ALA A 51 1.44 -14.64 -15.73
N LEU A 52 2.04 -14.87 -14.56
CA LEU A 52 3.17 -15.80 -14.43
C LEU A 52 2.79 -17.24 -14.78
N VAL A 53 1.63 -17.69 -14.31
CA VAL A 53 1.13 -19.05 -14.55
C VAL A 53 0.72 -19.25 -16.02
N THR A 54 0.00 -18.28 -16.59
CA THR A 54 -0.62 -18.40 -17.92
C THR A 54 0.36 -18.12 -19.06
N ALA A 55 1.25 -17.15 -18.89
CA ALA A 55 2.16 -16.78 -19.96
C ALA A 55 3.32 -17.78 -20.13
N GLN A 56 3.42 -18.82 -19.27
CA GLN A 56 4.58 -19.72 -19.17
C GLN A 56 5.84 -18.89 -19.41
N ILE A 57 5.99 -17.78 -18.67
CA ILE A 57 7.08 -16.84 -18.95
C ILE A 57 8.34 -17.67 -18.74
N GLU A 58 8.95 -18.16 -19.81
CA GLU A 58 10.21 -18.87 -19.68
C GLU A 58 11.22 -17.77 -19.36
N PRO A 59 12.00 -17.88 -18.27
CA PRO A 59 13.02 -16.90 -17.99
C PRO A 59 13.94 -16.81 -19.21
N HIS A 60 14.00 -15.64 -19.86
CA HIS A 60 14.91 -15.43 -20.99
C HIS A 60 16.35 -15.46 -20.46
N GLY A 61 17.00 -16.62 -20.56
CA GLY A 61 18.35 -16.84 -20.04
C GLY A 61 18.43 -16.71 -18.51
N ALA A 62 19.43 -15.97 -18.01
CA ALA A 62 19.66 -15.80 -16.56
C ALA A 62 18.62 -14.93 -15.82
N ARG A 63 17.57 -14.42 -16.49
CA ARG A 63 16.57 -13.54 -15.90
C ARG A 63 15.49 -14.34 -15.19
N THR A 64 15.62 -14.50 -13.88
CA THR A 64 14.64 -15.19 -13.02
C THR A 64 13.31 -14.43 -12.89
N HIS A 65 12.21 -15.13 -12.54
CA HIS A 65 10.94 -14.51 -12.10
C HIS A 65 11.01 -13.79 -10.75
N ALA A 66 12.18 -13.72 -10.11
CA ALA A 66 12.35 -13.11 -8.80
C ALA A 66 11.75 -11.70 -8.69
N PRO A 67 11.89 -10.78 -9.68
CA PRO A 67 11.28 -9.45 -9.58
C PRO A 67 9.75 -9.49 -9.59
N PHE A 68 9.14 -10.44 -10.30
CA PHE A 68 7.69 -10.59 -10.31
C PHE A 68 7.18 -11.18 -8.98
N ALA A 69 7.89 -12.17 -8.44
CA ALA A 69 7.57 -12.73 -7.12
C ALA A 69 7.72 -11.68 -6.01
N GLU A 70 8.75 -10.84 -6.09
CA GLU A 70 8.96 -9.73 -5.16
C GLU A 70 7.84 -8.68 -5.28
N ALA A 71 7.45 -8.31 -6.49
CA ALA A 71 6.33 -7.39 -6.71
C ALA A 71 5.01 -7.93 -6.13
N ILE A 72 4.72 -9.22 -6.33
CA ILE A 72 3.54 -9.88 -5.74
C ILE A 72 3.60 -9.84 -4.21
N ALA A 73 4.77 -10.09 -3.63
CA ALA A 73 4.96 -10.05 -2.17
C ALA A 73 4.76 -8.64 -1.60
N ILE A 74 5.28 -7.61 -2.26
CA ILE A 74 5.11 -6.21 -1.88
C ILE A 74 3.63 -5.83 -1.92
N LEU A 75 2.95 -6.07 -3.04
CA LEU A 75 1.52 -5.74 -3.19
C LEU A 75 0.64 -6.44 -2.16
N SER A 76 0.96 -7.70 -1.86
CA SER A 76 0.24 -8.49 -0.85
C SER A 76 0.47 -7.94 0.57
N ARG A 77 1.71 -7.56 0.90
CA ARG A 77 2.05 -6.93 2.19
C ARG A 77 1.36 -5.58 2.34
N ASP A 78 1.41 -4.74 1.32
CA ASP A 78 0.80 -3.43 1.33
C ASP A 78 -0.71 -3.52 1.51
N ALA A 79 -1.38 -4.45 0.80
CA ALA A 79 -2.80 -4.69 1.00
C ALA A 79 -3.13 -5.12 2.44
N ALA A 80 -2.31 -6.00 3.03
CA ALA A 80 -2.48 -6.43 4.41
C ALA A 80 -2.33 -5.25 5.40
N GLN A 81 -1.34 -4.39 5.19
CA GLN A 81 -1.12 -3.20 6.00
C GLN A 81 -2.28 -2.21 5.87
N LEU A 82 -2.76 -1.95 4.65
CA LEU A 82 -3.92 -1.07 4.42
C LEU A 82 -5.19 -1.59 5.10
N MET A 83 -5.43 -2.91 5.06
CA MET A 83 -6.55 -3.51 5.77
C MET A 83 -6.40 -3.45 7.30
N GLN A 84 -5.18 -3.54 7.84
CA GLN A 84 -4.93 -3.37 9.27
C GLN A 84 -5.19 -1.93 9.72
N ILE A 85 -4.67 -0.97 8.95
CA ILE A 85 -4.87 0.46 9.17
C ILE A 85 -6.38 0.80 9.09
N ALA A 86 -7.08 0.33 8.05
CA ALA A 86 -8.53 0.51 7.91
C ALA A 86 -9.34 -0.09 9.08
N ARG A 87 -8.83 -1.13 9.74
CA ARG A 87 -9.46 -1.75 10.92
C ARG A 87 -9.10 -1.05 12.23
N GLY A 88 -8.24 -0.03 12.21
CA GLY A 88 -7.73 0.63 13.41
C GLY A 88 -6.78 -0.26 14.23
N VAL A 89 -6.28 -1.35 13.64
CA VAL A 89 -5.27 -2.21 14.27
C VAL A 89 -3.91 -1.62 13.93
N VAL A 90 -3.43 -0.71 14.77
CA VAL A 90 -2.06 -0.21 14.71
C VAL A 90 -1.19 -1.29 15.36
N GLY A 91 -0.36 -1.97 14.54
CA GLY A 91 0.66 -2.91 14.99
C GLY A 91 1.93 -2.20 15.46
#